data_AF-A0A953L2L1-F1
#
_entry.id   AF-A0A953L2L1-F1
#
_cell.length_a   1.000
_cell.length_b   1.000
_cell.length_c   1.000
_cell.angle_alpha   90.00
_cell.angle_beta   90.00
_cell.angle_gamma   90.00
#
_symmetry.space_group_name_H-M   'P 1'
#
loop_
_entity.id
_entity.type
_entity.pdbx_description
1 polymer ?
#
loop_
_entity_poly.entity_id
_entity_poly.type
_entity_poly.pdbx_seq_one_letter_code
_entity_poly.pdbx_strand_id
1 'polypeptide(L)'
;MKNTLIISFILFYYWGFAQQHNNTLMQGQPQYAADDTLHWSKDRKLTWDDFQGIPDTTSTGMAGTSSGFVTKSKYTSDSTISIVVSAVFYKKESWVKAEFKDSATLNHEQGHFDIAEVYARKSECCF
;
A
#
# COMPACT_ATOMS: atom_id res chain seq x y z
N MET A 1 -52.82 23.60 -47.07
CA MET A 1 -53.24 24.26 -45.83
C MET A 1 -52.16 24.06 -44.79
N LYS A 2 -51.61 25.17 -44.28
CA LYS A 2 -50.56 25.23 -43.25
C LYS A 2 -51.17 24.82 -41.90
N ASN A 3 -50.38 24.12 -41.07
CA ASN A 3 -50.44 23.97 -39.60
C ASN A 3 -49.77 22.63 -39.23
N THR A 4 -48.93 22.43 -38.21
CA THR A 4 -48.40 23.26 -37.12
C THR A 4 -47.26 22.46 -36.47
N LEU A 5 -46.20 23.17 -36.08
CA LEU A 5 -45.17 22.90 -35.06
C LEU A 5 -45.24 21.57 -34.29
N ILE A 6 -44.10 20.87 -34.20
CA ILE A 6 -43.41 20.27 -33.03
C ILE A 6 -42.56 19.11 -33.55
N ILE A 7 -41.35 19.40 -34.05
CA ILE A 7 -40.15 18.53 -33.93
C ILE A 7 -38.92 19.46 -33.95
N SER A 8 -38.87 20.43 -33.03
CA SER A 8 -37.58 20.85 -32.49
C SER A 8 -37.13 19.74 -31.53
N PHE A 9 -35.83 19.44 -31.47
CA PHE A 9 -35.19 18.46 -30.57
C PHE A 9 -34.92 17.03 -31.07
N ILE A 10 -34.53 16.81 -32.34
CA ILE A 10 -33.93 15.51 -32.73
C ILE A 10 -32.52 15.62 -33.35
N LEU A 11 -32.00 16.83 -33.58
CA LEU A 11 -30.69 16.98 -34.24
C LEU A 11 -29.81 18.01 -33.55
N PHE A 12 -29.61 17.87 -32.24
CA PHE A 12 -28.45 18.45 -31.57
C PHE A 12 -27.63 17.32 -30.95
N TYR A 13 -26.55 16.95 -31.66
CA TYR A 13 -25.27 16.56 -31.09
C TYR A 13 -25.36 15.51 -29.96
N TYR A 14 -25.29 14.21 -30.25
CA TYR A 14 -23.98 13.56 -30.45
C TYR A 14 -22.83 14.54 -30.19
N TRP A 15 -22.47 14.76 -28.92
CA TRP A 15 -21.12 15.10 -28.43
C TRP A 15 -21.17 15.16 -26.89
N GLY A 16 -20.47 14.22 -26.27
CA GLY A 16 -19.81 14.48 -24.98
C GLY A 16 -20.70 14.62 -23.73
N PHE A 17 -21.43 13.57 -23.37
CA PHE A 17 -21.54 13.23 -21.94
C PHE A 17 -20.74 11.96 -21.69
N ALA A 18 -19.42 12.07 -21.81
CA ALA A 18 -18.56 11.21 -21.02
C ALA A 18 -18.84 11.62 -19.56
N GLN A 19 -19.50 10.76 -18.78
CA GLN A 19 -19.54 10.93 -17.35
C GLN A 19 -18.09 11.01 -16.88
N GLN A 20 -17.67 12.21 -16.47
CA GLN A 20 -16.50 12.35 -15.63
C GLN A 20 -16.91 11.70 -14.30
N HIS A 21 -16.65 10.40 -14.16
CA HIS A 21 -16.64 9.76 -12.86
C HIS A 21 -15.45 10.33 -12.12
N ASN A 22 -15.66 11.51 -11.54
CA ASN A 22 -14.81 12.08 -10.52
C ASN A 22 -14.94 11.16 -9.33
N ASN A 23 -14.08 10.13 -9.27
CA ASN A 23 -13.91 9.29 -8.10
C ASN A 23 -13.25 10.11 -6.98
N THR A 24 -13.99 11.08 -6.44
CA THR A 24 -13.59 11.89 -5.28
C THR A 24 -13.95 11.17 -3.98
N LEU A 25 -13.64 9.87 -3.90
CA LEU A 25 -13.75 9.07 -2.68
C LEU A 25 -12.59 8.06 -2.59
N MET A 26 -11.36 8.46 -2.91
CA MET A 26 -10.14 7.72 -2.54
C MET A 26 -9.01 8.68 -2.11
N GLN A 27 -9.35 9.76 -1.41
CA GLN A 27 -8.35 10.57 -0.69
C GLN A 27 -8.11 9.94 0.67
N GLY A 28 -7.04 9.14 0.78
CA GLY A 28 -6.62 8.57 2.05
C GLY A 28 -5.91 7.22 1.96
N GLN A 29 -5.45 6.76 0.80
CA GLN A 29 -4.47 5.67 0.76
C GLN A 29 -3.09 6.32 0.80
N PRO A 30 -2.24 6.04 1.81
CA PRO A 30 -0.86 6.50 1.76
C PRO A 30 -0.22 5.93 0.50
N GLN A 31 0.08 6.80 -0.46
CA GLN A 31 1.00 6.47 -1.53
C GLN A 31 2.38 6.37 -0.86
N TYR A 32 2.70 5.20 -0.32
CA TYR A 32 4.02 5.00 0.27
C TYR A 32 5.06 5.28 -0.81
N ALA A 33 5.86 6.32 -0.59
CA ALA A 33 6.87 6.71 -1.55
C ALA A 33 7.84 5.54 -1.73
N ALA A 34 8.34 5.31 -2.96
CA ALA A 34 9.30 4.23 -3.22
C ALA A 34 10.56 4.33 -2.33
N ASP A 35 10.87 5.52 -1.83
CA ASP A 35 11.96 5.77 -0.88
C ASP A 35 11.58 5.54 0.58
N ASP A 36 10.32 5.34 0.94
CA ASP A 36 9.91 5.03 2.32
C ASP A 36 9.74 3.51 2.55
N THR A 37 9.29 2.80 1.53
CA THR A 37 8.95 1.37 1.64
C THR A 37 10.11 0.47 1.31
N LEU A 38 10.48 -0.39 2.25
CA LEU A 38 11.42 -1.49 2.02
C LEU A 38 10.63 -2.79 1.82
N HIS A 39 10.81 -3.44 0.68
CA HIS A 39 10.28 -4.79 0.47
C HIS A 39 11.13 -5.82 1.21
N TRP A 40 10.48 -6.81 1.80
CA TRP A 40 11.20 -7.89 2.46
C TRP A 40 12.08 -8.65 1.45
N SER A 41 13.32 -8.92 1.84
CA SER A 41 14.25 -9.75 1.09
C SER A 41 15.15 -10.51 2.06
N LYS A 42 15.42 -11.78 1.75
CA LYS A 42 16.40 -12.59 2.50
C LYS A 42 17.81 -11.97 2.48
N ASP A 43 18.13 -11.22 1.43
CA ASP A 43 19.46 -10.68 1.17
C ASP A 43 19.65 -9.24 1.71
N ARG A 44 18.56 -8.59 2.17
CA ARG A 44 18.59 -7.26 2.80
C ARG A 44 17.90 -7.32 4.16
N LYS A 45 18.70 -7.38 5.24
CA LYS A 45 18.24 -7.25 6.63
C LYS A 45 18.18 -5.80 7.08
N LEU A 46 17.27 -5.43 7.98
CA LEU A 46 17.11 -4.08 8.51
C LEU A 46 18.42 -3.53 9.11
N THR A 47 18.57 -2.22 9.01
CA THR A 47 19.64 -1.41 9.59
C THR A 47 19.03 -0.21 10.29
N TRP A 48 19.77 0.41 11.20
CA TRP A 48 19.25 1.59 11.90
C TRP A 48 18.95 2.79 10.99
N ASP A 49 19.51 2.85 9.78
CA ASP A 49 19.19 3.86 8.77
C ASP A 49 17.78 3.71 8.19
N ASP A 50 17.15 2.54 8.37
CA ASP A 50 15.76 2.30 7.98
C ASP A 50 14.76 2.83 9.02
N PHE A 51 15.18 3.13 10.26
CA PHE A 51 14.28 3.62 11.32
C PHE A 51 14.30 5.15 11.35
N GLN A 52 13.48 5.75 10.49
CA GLN A 52 13.47 7.19 10.22
C GLN A 52 12.34 7.93 10.94
N GLY A 53 11.45 7.20 11.62
CA GLY A 53 10.36 7.75 12.41
C GLY A 53 10.81 8.41 13.70
N ILE A 54 9.97 9.31 14.20
CA ILE A 54 10.18 9.97 15.49
C ILE A 54 9.87 8.97 16.61
N PRO A 55 10.79 8.75 17.57
CA PRO A 55 10.55 7.81 18.67
C PRO A 55 9.34 8.21 19.51
N ASP A 56 8.46 7.24 19.79
CA ASP A 56 7.37 7.43 20.74
C ASP A 56 7.92 7.46 22.17
N THR A 57 7.95 8.66 22.75
CA THR A 57 8.44 8.90 24.12
C THR A 57 7.49 8.36 25.19
N THR A 58 6.24 8.07 24.84
CA THR A 58 5.23 7.54 25.77
C THR A 58 5.23 6.01 25.82
N SER A 59 5.73 5.37 24.77
CA SER A 59 5.87 3.92 24.71
C SER A 59 6.93 3.41 25.70
N THR A 60 6.66 2.29 26.35
CA THR A 60 7.67 1.54 27.13
C THR A 60 8.60 0.72 26.23
N GLY A 61 8.29 0.59 24.93
CA GLY A 61 9.11 -0.07 23.94
C GLY A 61 10.41 0.68 23.64
N MET A 62 11.42 -0.06 23.21
CA MET A 62 12.74 0.45 22.82
C MET A 62 12.75 0.98 21.38
N ALA A 63 12.01 0.30 20.51
CA ALA A 63 11.80 0.60 19.11
C ALA A 63 10.36 0.21 18.70
N GLY A 64 9.97 0.64 17.51
CA GLY A 64 8.70 0.26 16.89
C GLY A 64 8.91 -0.03 15.41
N THR A 65 8.37 -1.18 14.97
CA THR A 65 8.33 -1.59 13.56
C THR A 65 6.94 -1.34 12.98
N SER A 66 6.85 -0.49 11.95
CA SER A 66 5.68 -0.41 11.09
C SER A 66 5.92 -1.28 9.85
N SER A 67 5.11 -2.32 9.70
CA SER A 67 5.15 -3.24 8.56
C SER A 67 3.75 -3.50 8.02
N GLY A 68 3.67 -3.96 6.78
CA GLY A 68 2.40 -4.20 6.12
C GLY A 68 2.51 -5.13 4.92
N PHE A 69 1.43 -5.20 4.16
CA PHE A 69 1.32 -6.02 2.96
C PHE A 69 1.00 -5.18 1.75
N VAL A 70 1.71 -5.43 0.65
CA VAL A 70 1.36 -4.93 -0.66
C VAL A 70 0.95 -6.10 -1.55
N THR A 71 -0.07 -5.89 -2.37
CA THR A 71 -0.59 -6.92 -3.25
C THR A 71 -0.38 -6.54 -4.70
N LYS A 72 -0.07 -7.54 -5.53
CA LYS A 72 -0.09 -7.44 -6.98
C LYS A 72 -1.07 -8.46 -7.51
N SER A 73 -2.08 -8.00 -8.24
CA SER A 73 -3.05 -8.87 -8.88
C SER A 73 -2.87 -8.88 -10.39
N LYS A 74 -3.12 -10.03 -11.01
CA LYS A 74 -3.10 -10.20 -12.46
C LYS A 74 -4.25 -11.10 -12.90
N TYR A 75 -5.02 -10.61 -13.87
CA TYR A 75 -5.95 -11.46 -14.62
C TYR A 75 -5.18 -12.41 -15.53
N THR A 76 -5.50 -13.68 -15.43
CA THR A 76 -4.95 -14.75 -16.26
C THR A 76 -5.91 -15.08 -17.40
N SER A 77 -5.40 -15.71 -18.45
CA SER A 77 -6.19 -16.06 -19.65
C SER A 77 -7.31 -17.06 -19.39
N ASP A 78 -7.25 -17.80 -18.28
CA ASP A 78 -8.24 -18.79 -17.85
C ASP A 78 -9.35 -18.19 -16.96
N SER A 79 -9.48 -16.85 -16.93
CA SER A 79 -10.45 -16.12 -16.09
C SER A 79 -10.22 -16.26 -14.58
N THR A 80 -9.02 -16.66 -14.15
CA THR A 80 -8.61 -16.60 -12.74
C THR A 80 -7.88 -15.29 -12.40
N ILE A 81 -7.73 -15.01 -11.11
CA ILE A 81 -6.98 -13.87 -10.60
C ILE A 81 -5.82 -14.43 -9.78
N SER A 82 -4.60 -14.17 -10.23
CA SER A 82 -3.41 -14.42 -9.42
C SER A 82 -3.18 -13.22 -8.50
N ILE A 83 -3.04 -13.45 -7.20
CA ILE A 83 -2.71 -12.43 -6.20
C ILE A 83 -1.38 -12.84 -5.56
N VAL A 84 -0.40 -11.95 -5.63
CA VAL A 84 0.88 -12.06 -4.92
C VAL A 84 0.83 -11.09 -3.75
N VAL A 85 1.17 -11.57 -2.55
CA VAL A 85 1.22 -10.76 -1.33
C VAL A 85 2.67 -10.63 -0.90
N SER A 86 3.14 -9.40 -0.68
CA SER A 86 4.52 -9.14 -0.26
C SER A 86 4.55 -8.34 1.03
N ALA A 87 5.41 -8.74 1.96
CA ALA A 87 5.67 -7.97 3.18
C ALA A 87 6.53 -6.74 2.88
N VAL A 88 6.19 -5.64 3.53
CA VAL A 88 6.91 -4.36 3.44
C VAL A 88 7.13 -3.74 4.82
N PHE A 89 8.18 -2.93 4.93
CA PHE A 89 8.55 -2.17 6.11
C PHE A 89 8.50 -0.66 5.76
N TYR A 90 7.91 0.15 6.64
CA TYR A 90 7.74 1.59 6.44
C TYR A 90 8.75 2.37 7.27
N LYS A 91 9.74 2.97 6.61
CA LYS A 91 10.90 3.57 7.27
C LYS A 91 10.53 4.77 8.14
N LYS A 92 9.67 5.67 7.64
CA LYS A 92 9.25 6.90 8.33
C LYS A 92 8.27 6.67 9.48
N GLU A 93 7.67 5.50 9.56
CA GLU A 93 6.77 5.11 10.65
C GLU A 93 7.47 4.23 11.69
N SER A 94 8.62 3.67 11.35
CA SER A 94 9.43 2.84 12.24
C SER A 94 10.47 3.68 12.95
N TRP A 95 10.62 3.49 14.26
CA TRP A 95 11.43 4.37 15.11
C TRP A 95 12.22 3.58 16.16
N VAL A 96 13.26 4.20 16.70
CA VAL A 96 14.09 3.63 17.79
C VAL A 96 14.60 4.75 18.69
N LYS A 97 14.53 4.57 20.02
CA LYS A 97 15.15 5.53 20.95
C LYS A 97 16.67 5.38 20.89
N ALA A 98 17.38 6.50 20.94
CA ALA A 98 18.80 6.56 20.60
C ALA A 98 19.67 5.62 21.46
N GLU A 99 19.33 5.46 22.73
CA GLU A 99 20.00 4.61 23.71
C GLU A 99 19.84 3.10 23.47
N PHE A 100 18.89 2.68 22.62
CA PHE A 100 18.62 1.27 22.30
C PHE A 100 19.01 0.88 20.87
N LYS A 101 19.91 1.66 20.24
CA LYS A 101 20.49 1.32 18.93
C LYS A 101 21.56 0.23 19.05
N ASP A 102 21.18 -0.95 19.51
CA ASP A 102 22.04 -2.12 19.67
C ASP A 102 21.64 -3.31 18.77
N SER A 103 22.52 -4.30 18.63
CA SER A 103 22.27 -5.44 17.75
C SER A 103 21.11 -6.34 18.19
N ALA A 104 20.83 -6.45 19.49
CA ALA A 104 19.77 -7.30 19.99
C ALA A 104 18.40 -6.67 19.70
N THR A 105 18.26 -5.36 19.94
CA THR A 105 17.07 -4.59 19.59
C THR A 105 16.83 -4.61 18.09
N LEU A 106 17.86 -4.43 17.26
CA LEU A 106 17.71 -4.50 15.79
C LEU A 106 17.22 -5.88 15.34
N ASN A 107 17.76 -6.95 15.92
CA ASN A 107 17.35 -8.32 15.60
C ASN A 107 15.91 -8.63 16.07
N HIS A 108 15.47 -8.04 17.18
CA HIS A 108 14.07 -8.10 17.63
C HIS A 108 13.14 -7.48 16.58
N GLU A 109 13.46 -6.28 16.11
CA GLU A 109 12.67 -5.60 15.08
C GLU A 109 12.70 -6.32 13.72
N GLN A 110 13.85 -6.91 13.35
CA GLN A 110 13.91 -7.80 12.18
C GLN A 110 12.96 -8.99 12.33
N GLY A 111 12.78 -9.51 13.55
CA GLY A 111 11.83 -10.59 13.83
C GLY A 111 10.38 -10.19 13.52
N HIS A 112 9.96 -8.97 13.88
CA HIS A 112 8.63 -8.45 13.50
C HIS A 112 8.45 -8.42 11.99
N PHE A 113 9.47 -7.97 11.25
CA PHE A 113 9.41 -7.92 9.79
C PHE A 113 9.46 -9.31 9.14
N ASP A 114 10.25 -10.24 9.69
CA ASP A 114 10.32 -11.63 9.23
C ASP A 114 8.98 -12.36 9.47
N ILE A 115 8.27 -12.08 10.57
CA ILE A 115 6.92 -12.61 10.79
C ILE A 115 5.96 -12.12 9.70
N ALA A 116 6.01 -10.84 9.31
CA ALA A 116 5.20 -10.33 8.22
C ALA A 116 5.46 -11.12 6.92
N GLU A 117 6.71 -11.41 6.56
CA GLU A 117 7.02 -12.29 5.40
C GLU A 117 6.35 -13.65 5.51
N VAL A 118 6.46 -14.32 6.66
CA VAL A 118 5.91 -15.67 6.84
C VAL A 118 4.40 -15.67 6.58
N TYR A 119 3.68 -14.64 7.03
CA TYR A 119 2.25 -14.52 6.78
C TYR A 119 1.93 -14.15 5.33
N ALA A 120 2.72 -13.28 4.70
CA ALA A 120 2.59 -12.99 3.26
C ALA A 120 2.71 -14.29 2.44
N ARG A 121 3.76 -15.08 2.67
CA ARG A 121 3.97 -16.35 1.97
C ARG A 121 2.89 -17.40 2.27
N LYS A 122 2.38 -17.46 3.51
CA LYS A 122 1.27 -18.37 3.85
C LYS A 122 -0.02 -18.01 3.11
N SER A 123 -0.26 -16.73 2.82
CA SER A 123 -1.46 -16.30 2.09
C SER A 123 -1.49 -16.78 0.63
N GLU A 124 -0.34 -17.15 0.06
CA GLU A 124 -0.24 -17.68 -1.31
C GLU A 124 -0.60 -19.17 -1.43
N CYS A 125 -0.71 -19.90 -0.31
CA CYS A 125 -0.91 -21.36 -0.31
C CYS A 125 -2.38 -21.80 -0.29
N CYS A 126 -3.32 -20.89 0.00
CA CYS A 126 -4.73 -21.23 0.19
C CYS A 126 -5.66 -20.19 -0.45
N PHE A 127 -5.89 -20.30 -1.76
CA PHE A 127 -7.06 -19.77 -2.46
C PHE A 127 -7.48 -20.73 -3.57
#